data_AF-A0A1D8PLL0-F1
#
_entry.id   AF-A0A1D8PLL0-F1
#
_cell.length_a   1.000
_cell.length_b   1.000
_cell.length_c   1.000
_cell.angle_alpha   90.00
_cell.angle_beta   90.00
_cell.angle_gamma   90.00
#
_symmetry.space_group_name_H-M   'P 1'
#
loop_
_entity.id
_entity.type
_entity.pdbx_description
1 polymer ?
#
loop_
_entity_poly.entity_id
_entity_poly.type
_entity_poly.pdbx_seq_one_letter_code
_entity_poly.pdbx_strand_id
1 'polypeptide(L)'
;MQSVYPHKTTLHIEPSYYDNGVPVFQPTMHEFRDFYNFNKAINKYGMQSGIVKVIPPTQWVSRVQKCYTESNLEQVSIQNPIVQSINTNAPGIYQSQNIERYKKYSIFQWKEMAKTRKPPRRKQRGKSETETHSKDIPFYNINTSQYTDDRCKELETNYWRSLSYSEPMYGADTMGSVFDKSITAWNVAHLPNLLDLMEEKLPGVNQAYLYAGLWKASFAWHLEDQDLYSINYLHFGAPKQWYSIPQSQHEEFYALMVDLFRDEFKQCSEFLRHKTFMVSPAYLEKHGIRVNHTIHREGEFIITYPYGYHAGFNYDYNLAESVNFALDDWFEFGKRTKKCECISDSVGINIKHLWEKYYGTKYEAVKEEDGRDGGLEADSDGSIEVVKVEKIQRKCRKRKQDNVHITNTHESVSTKRPHKQPDIPRECALCPNTLQHTKYSHSALFELLQADTYGTTPERPRRVHKICASMFPHQLKCDFKTNTVHGLDDITKNQKKLRCGVCRQSEMGACFQCSYKKCTRAFHGTCGLVDGVQYDFDSGEAFCKFHRQGPTSAEFKVGMYVQFLFNHGVYFGQLVNLGDGDVEVEVYPSAQDVIEIPTTSIINVV
;
A
#
# COMPACT_ATOMS: atom_id res chain seq x y z
N MET A 1 15.50 9.56 34.02
CA MET A 1 14.06 9.82 33.75
C MET A 1 13.10 8.83 34.44
N GLN A 2 13.58 8.05 35.41
CA GLN A 2 12.81 6.97 36.04
C GLN A 2 11.60 7.43 36.87
N SER A 3 11.55 8.69 37.30
CA SER A 3 10.36 9.26 37.96
C SER A 3 9.21 9.54 36.99
N VAL A 4 9.52 9.80 35.72
CA VAL A 4 8.54 10.04 34.64
C VAL A 4 8.12 8.71 34.01
N TYR A 5 9.08 7.81 33.83
CA TYR A 5 8.92 6.52 33.18
C TYR A 5 9.39 5.41 34.13
N PRO A 6 8.52 4.97 35.06
CA PRO A 6 8.91 4.06 36.12
C PRO A 6 9.13 2.63 35.61
N HIS A 7 10.22 2.01 36.06
CA HIS A 7 10.55 0.62 35.73
C HIS A 7 9.51 -0.39 36.25
N LYS A 8 8.92 -0.09 37.42
CA LYS A 8 7.89 -0.90 38.07
C LYS A 8 6.57 -0.15 38.08
N THR A 9 5.49 -0.86 37.79
CA THR A 9 4.11 -0.39 37.98
C THR A 9 3.52 -1.01 39.23
N THR A 10 2.65 -0.26 39.92
CA THR A 10 1.82 -0.76 41.03
C THR A 10 0.42 -1.17 40.58
N LEU A 11 0.06 -0.91 39.31
CA LEU A 11 -1.21 -1.31 38.74
C LEU A 11 -1.21 -2.81 38.47
N HIS A 12 -2.27 -3.48 38.90
CA HIS A 12 -2.55 -4.87 38.56
C HIS A 12 -3.80 -4.92 37.68
N ILE A 13 -3.62 -5.30 36.42
CA ILE A 13 -4.69 -5.30 35.42
C ILE A 13 -4.73 -6.69 34.78
N GLU A 14 -5.92 -7.27 34.69
CA GLU A 14 -6.16 -8.54 34.02
C GLU A 14 -7.03 -8.34 32.77
N PRO A 15 -6.89 -9.19 31.73
CA PRO A 15 -7.79 -9.15 30.59
C PRO A 15 -9.23 -9.38 31.04
N SER A 16 -10.15 -8.54 30.55
CA SER A 16 -11.59 -8.71 30.79
C SER A 16 -12.12 -9.99 30.13
N TYR A 17 -11.56 -10.34 28.96
CA TYR A 17 -11.77 -11.61 28.25
C TYR A 17 -10.69 -11.80 27.17
N TYR A 18 -10.72 -12.94 26.47
CA TYR A 18 -9.87 -13.21 25.32
C TYR A 18 -10.73 -13.35 24.06
N ASP A 19 -10.37 -12.61 23.01
CA ASP A 19 -10.98 -12.71 21.68
C ASP A 19 -10.04 -13.52 20.78
N ASN A 20 -10.36 -14.80 20.56
CA ASN A 20 -9.58 -15.73 19.74
C ASN A 20 -8.05 -15.67 19.98
N GLY A 21 -7.65 -15.65 21.26
CA GLY A 21 -6.26 -15.59 21.69
C GLY A 21 -5.69 -14.18 21.92
N VAL A 22 -6.42 -13.13 21.54
CA VAL A 22 -6.05 -11.74 21.82
C VAL A 22 -6.64 -11.30 23.18
N PRO A 23 -5.82 -10.89 24.16
CA PRO A 23 -6.30 -10.32 25.42
C PRO A 23 -7.04 -9.00 25.18
N VAL A 24 -8.22 -8.84 25.78
CA VAL A 24 -9.02 -7.62 25.70
C VAL A 24 -9.14 -6.97 27.06
N PHE A 25 -8.82 -5.68 27.15
CA PHE A 25 -8.89 -4.89 28.37
C PHE A 25 -9.99 -3.83 28.29
N GLN A 26 -10.79 -3.69 29.35
CA GLN A 26 -11.80 -2.65 29.50
C GLN A 26 -11.51 -1.83 30.76
N PRO A 27 -10.50 -0.95 30.74
CA PRO A 27 -10.09 -0.23 31.94
C PRO A 27 -11.16 0.74 32.46
N THR A 28 -11.13 0.97 33.76
CA THR A 28 -11.76 2.14 34.37
C THR A 28 -11.03 3.42 33.96
N MET A 29 -11.66 4.58 34.14
CA MET A 29 -11.01 5.88 33.90
C MET A 29 -9.82 6.16 34.82
N HIS A 30 -9.74 5.48 35.96
CA HIS A 30 -8.59 5.59 36.86
C HIS A 30 -7.39 4.84 36.26
N GLU A 31 -7.58 3.59 35.86
CA GLU A 31 -6.55 2.76 35.21
C GLU A 31 -6.13 3.33 33.85
N PHE A 32 -7.09 3.86 33.08
CA PHE A 32 -6.85 4.40 31.74
C PHE A 32 -6.12 5.75 31.75
N ARG A 33 -6.00 6.45 32.89
CA ARG A 33 -5.44 7.82 32.90
C ARG A 33 -3.96 7.84 32.53
N ASP A 34 -3.19 6.88 33.02
CA ASP A 34 -1.73 6.82 32.86
C ASP A 34 -1.36 5.77 31.82
N PHE A 35 -1.12 6.23 30.60
CA PHE A 35 -0.77 5.37 29.47
C PHE A 35 0.46 4.50 29.76
N TYR A 36 1.53 5.07 30.33
CA TYR A 36 2.79 4.36 30.53
C TYR A 36 2.62 3.26 31.58
N ASN A 37 2.05 3.60 32.75
CA ASN A 37 1.83 2.63 33.82
C ASN A 37 0.81 1.55 33.45
N PHE A 38 -0.22 1.90 32.68
CA PHE A 38 -1.18 0.92 32.16
C PHE A 38 -0.49 -0.08 31.24
N ASN A 39 0.32 0.38 30.28
CA ASN A 39 1.02 -0.49 29.35
C ASN A 39 2.06 -1.37 30.03
N LYS A 40 2.77 -0.85 31.05
CA LYS A 40 3.63 -1.68 31.92
C LYS A 40 2.85 -2.80 32.61
N ALA A 41 1.63 -2.52 33.09
CA ALA A 41 0.82 -3.51 33.82
C ALA A 41 0.33 -4.65 32.92
N ILE A 42 -0.01 -4.34 31.66
CA ILE A 42 -0.50 -5.33 30.71
C ILE A 42 0.61 -5.95 29.84
N ASN A 43 1.86 -5.50 29.96
CA ASN A 43 2.96 -5.86 29.06
C ASN A 43 3.12 -7.39 28.91
N LYS A 44 3.04 -8.12 30.04
CA LYS A 44 3.15 -9.58 30.07
C LYS A 44 2.15 -10.31 29.16
N TYR A 45 0.97 -9.76 28.93
CA TYR A 45 -0.05 -10.39 28.07
C TYR A 45 0.25 -10.13 26.60
N GLY A 46 0.59 -8.90 26.24
CA GLY A 46 0.96 -8.54 24.87
C GLY A 46 2.24 -9.20 24.39
N MET A 47 3.22 -9.34 25.30
CA MET A 47 4.44 -10.12 25.05
C MET A 47 4.18 -11.62 24.87
N GLN A 48 2.97 -12.12 25.14
CA GLN A 48 2.60 -13.51 24.85
C GLN A 48 1.78 -13.61 23.55
N SER A 49 0.82 -12.71 23.34
CA SER A 49 -0.12 -12.77 22.23
C SER A 49 0.35 -12.04 20.97
N GLY A 50 1.37 -11.19 21.06
CA GLY A 50 1.86 -10.31 19.97
C GLY A 50 1.08 -9.00 19.86
N ILE A 51 -0.23 -9.02 20.09
CA ILE A 51 -1.09 -7.84 20.18
C ILE A 51 -2.06 -7.94 21.36
N VAL A 52 -2.57 -6.80 21.82
CA VAL A 52 -3.72 -6.73 22.74
C VAL A 52 -4.75 -5.73 22.20
N LYS A 53 -5.98 -5.84 22.69
CA LYS A 53 -7.03 -4.86 22.45
C LYS A 53 -7.37 -4.11 23.73
N VAL A 54 -7.54 -2.79 23.63
CA VAL A 54 -8.04 -1.96 24.72
C VAL A 54 -9.31 -1.25 24.28
N ILE A 55 -10.41 -1.48 24.99
CA ILE A 55 -11.68 -0.79 24.80
C ILE A 55 -11.73 0.33 25.84
N PRO A 56 -11.55 1.61 25.44
CA PRO A 56 -11.49 2.72 26.38
C PRO A 56 -12.81 2.92 27.14
N PRO A 57 -12.77 3.59 28.29
CA PRO A 57 -13.98 4.01 28.98
C PRO A 57 -14.86 4.88 28.08
N THR A 58 -16.17 4.63 28.07
CA THR A 58 -17.13 5.32 27.19
C THR A 58 -17.04 6.85 27.29
N GLN A 59 -16.83 7.39 28.50
CA GLN A 59 -16.68 8.84 28.69
C GLN A 59 -15.45 9.43 27.99
N TRP A 60 -14.36 8.68 27.82
CA TRP A 60 -13.20 9.11 27.04
C TRP A 60 -13.53 9.06 25.54
N VAL A 61 -14.14 7.97 25.07
CA VAL A 61 -14.58 7.84 23.66
C VAL A 61 -15.50 9.00 23.27
N SER A 62 -16.48 9.34 24.11
CA SER A 62 -17.38 10.48 23.87
C SER A 62 -16.68 11.83 23.83
N ARG A 63 -15.53 12.00 24.50
CA ARG A 63 -14.72 13.22 24.39
C ARG A 63 -13.99 13.26 23.05
N VAL A 64 -13.41 12.14 22.61
CA VAL A 64 -12.72 12.07 21.31
C VAL A 64 -13.69 12.25 20.15
N GLN A 65 -14.90 11.69 20.24
CA GLN A 65 -15.92 11.85 19.20
C GLN A 65 -16.33 13.33 18.98
N LYS A 66 -16.22 14.18 20.01
CA LYS A 66 -16.45 15.64 19.88
C LYS A 66 -15.39 16.33 19.03
N CYS A 67 -14.22 15.71 18.84
CA CYS A 67 -13.18 16.22 17.95
C CYS A 67 -13.55 16.06 16.46
N TYR A 68 -14.53 15.22 16.11
CA TYR A 68 -14.88 14.90 14.72
C TYR A 68 -15.79 15.97 14.09
N THR A 69 -15.36 17.23 14.15
CA THR A 69 -16.01 18.36 13.48
C THR A 69 -15.64 18.40 12.00
N GLU A 70 -16.45 19.06 11.17
CA GLU A 70 -16.15 19.25 9.75
C GLU A 70 -14.80 19.97 9.58
N SER A 71 -14.58 21.05 10.32
CA SER A 71 -13.32 21.83 10.31
C SER A 71 -12.07 21.05 10.71
N ASN A 72 -12.19 20.05 11.60
CA ASN A 72 -11.06 19.21 11.99
C ASN A 72 -10.80 18.14 10.92
N LEU A 73 -11.87 17.51 10.42
CA LEU A 73 -11.77 16.44 9.43
C LEU A 73 -11.41 16.94 8.01
N GLU A 74 -11.73 18.19 7.65
CA GLU A 74 -11.26 18.83 6.42
C GLU A 74 -9.73 18.92 6.32
N GLN A 75 -9.04 18.92 7.46
CA GLN A 75 -7.58 18.95 7.52
C GLN A 75 -6.95 17.59 7.19
N VAL A 76 -7.74 16.50 7.25
CA VAL A 76 -7.28 15.16 6.88
C VAL A 76 -7.13 15.08 5.35
N SER A 77 -5.88 15.12 4.90
CA SER A 77 -5.51 15.01 3.50
C SER A 77 -4.75 13.71 3.26
N ILE A 78 -5.42 12.74 2.63
CA ILE A 78 -4.83 11.46 2.25
C ILE A 78 -3.93 11.71 1.05
N GLN A 79 -2.62 11.63 1.27
CA GLN A 79 -1.61 11.93 0.27
C GLN A 79 -1.09 10.63 -0.35
N ASN A 80 -0.96 10.62 -1.67
CA ASN A 80 -0.35 9.53 -2.44
C ASN A 80 -0.89 8.13 -2.07
N PRO A 81 -2.21 7.89 -2.09
CA PRO A 81 -2.76 6.60 -1.71
C PRO A 81 -2.19 5.47 -2.56
N ILE A 82 -2.01 4.32 -1.94
CA ILE A 82 -1.43 3.14 -2.56
C ILE A 82 -2.54 2.28 -3.14
N VAL A 83 -2.37 1.82 -4.38
CA VAL A 83 -3.16 0.74 -4.97
C VAL A 83 -2.35 -0.56 -4.82
N GLN A 84 -2.94 -1.56 -4.16
CA GLN A 84 -2.26 -2.81 -3.85
C GLN A 84 -2.58 -3.85 -4.92
N SER A 85 -1.58 -4.21 -5.74
CA SER A 85 -1.70 -5.28 -6.71
C SER A 85 -1.24 -6.58 -6.07
N ILE A 86 -2.18 -7.48 -5.75
CA ILE A 86 -1.88 -8.69 -4.97
C ILE A 86 -1.80 -9.91 -5.89
N ASN A 87 -0.60 -10.49 -5.96
CA ASN A 87 -0.32 -11.71 -6.71
C ASN A 87 -0.49 -12.94 -5.81
N THR A 88 -0.98 -14.03 -6.38
CA THR A 88 -1.08 -15.33 -5.67
C THR A 88 0.09 -16.20 -6.07
N ASN A 89 0.97 -16.53 -5.12
CA ASN A 89 2.08 -17.45 -5.32
C ASN A 89 1.59 -18.90 -5.22
N ALA A 90 0.71 -19.17 -4.25
CA ALA A 90 0.02 -20.43 -4.06
C ALA A 90 -1.29 -20.20 -3.26
N PRO A 91 -2.23 -21.15 -3.18
CA PRO A 91 -3.43 -20.99 -2.36
C PRO A 91 -3.08 -20.64 -0.89
N GLY A 92 -3.47 -19.46 -0.44
CA GLY A 92 -3.15 -18.96 0.90
C GLY A 92 -1.84 -18.18 1.02
N ILE A 93 -1.04 -18.07 -0.06
CA ILE A 93 0.25 -17.37 -0.09
C ILE A 93 0.22 -16.30 -1.18
N TYR A 94 0.41 -15.06 -0.77
CA TYR A 94 0.28 -13.89 -1.63
C TYR A 94 1.42 -12.90 -1.40
N GLN A 95 1.68 -12.09 -2.43
CA GLN A 95 2.63 -11.00 -2.37
C GLN A 95 1.98 -9.75 -2.96
N SER A 96 2.07 -8.65 -2.22
CA SER A 96 1.48 -7.37 -2.58
C SER A 96 2.53 -6.46 -3.22
N GLN A 97 2.18 -5.82 -4.33
CA GLN A 97 2.95 -4.72 -4.91
C GLN A 97 2.19 -3.42 -4.70
N ASN A 98 2.84 -2.49 -3.99
CA ASN A 98 2.26 -1.19 -3.67
C ASN A 98 2.55 -0.21 -4.81
N ILE A 99 1.49 0.33 -5.43
CA ILE A 99 1.60 1.32 -6.50
C ILE A 99 1.02 2.64 -5.99
N GLU A 100 1.88 3.60 -5.68
CA GLU A 100 1.45 4.93 -5.27
C GLU A 100 0.63 5.62 -6.39
N ARG A 101 -0.36 6.41 -5.98
CA ARG A 101 -1.13 7.29 -6.86
C ARG A 101 -0.88 8.71 -6.43
N TYR A 102 -0.13 9.49 -7.22
CA TYR A 102 0.15 10.91 -6.97
C TYR A 102 -1.09 11.79 -7.08
N LYS A 103 -2.01 11.64 -6.12
CA LYS A 103 -3.27 12.35 -5.96
C LYS A 103 -3.50 12.59 -4.48
N LYS A 104 -4.24 13.65 -4.18
CA LYS A 104 -4.68 13.96 -2.81
C LYS A 104 -6.18 13.82 -2.73
N TYR A 105 -6.65 13.25 -1.64
CA TYR A 105 -8.07 13.13 -1.33
C TYR A 105 -8.33 13.75 0.04
N SER A 106 -9.40 14.51 0.19
CA SER A 106 -9.95 14.76 1.53
C SER A 106 -10.59 13.49 2.07
N ILE A 107 -10.78 13.41 3.38
CA ILE A 107 -11.52 12.29 3.98
C ILE A 107 -12.95 12.15 3.43
N PHE A 108 -13.60 13.25 3.06
CA PHE A 108 -14.93 13.24 2.44
C PHE A 108 -14.89 12.67 1.02
N GLN A 109 -13.89 13.03 0.21
CA GLN A 109 -13.69 12.41 -1.11
C GLN A 109 -13.37 10.92 -0.99
N TRP A 110 -12.61 10.53 0.04
CA TRP A 110 -12.33 9.13 0.34
C TRP A 110 -13.59 8.34 0.70
N LYS A 111 -14.46 8.92 1.52
CA LYS A 111 -15.79 8.38 1.84
C LYS A 111 -16.67 8.19 0.59
N GLU A 112 -16.68 9.18 -0.31
CA GLU A 112 -17.40 9.07 -1.58
C GLU A 112 -16.83 7.95 -2.46
N MET A 113 -15.51 7.82 -2.53
CA MET A 113 -14.84 6.74 -3.27
C MET A 113 -15.21 5.36 -2.74
N ALA A 114 -15.37 5.20 -1.43
CA ALA A 114 -15.79 3.94 -0.80
C ALA A 114 -17.13 3.42 -1.35
N LYS A 115 -18.02 4.32 -1.80
CA LYS A 115 -19.31 3.93 -2.40
C LYS A 115 -19.15 3.07 -3.67
N THR A 116 -18.02 3.20 -4.37
CA THR A 116 -17.69 2.41 -5.58
C THR A 116 -16.85 1.16 -5.28
N ARG A 117 -16.35 1.02 -4.06
CA ARG A 117 -15.42 -0.04 -3.62
C ARG A 117 -15.99 -0.80 -2.41
N LYS A 118 -17.29 -1.11 -2.44
CA LYS A 118 -18.00 -1.72 -1.32
C LYS A 118 -17.67 -3.20 -1.14
N PRO A 119 -17.74 -3.73 0.10
CA PRO A 119 -17.74 -5.16 0.34
C PRO A 119 -18.93 -5.86 -0.34
N PRO A 120 -18.84 -7.17 -0.67
CA PRO A 120 -19.92 -7.92 -1.32
C PRO A 120 -21.19 -7.90 -0.49
N ARG A 121 -22.36 -7.55 -1.05
CA ARG A 121 -23.64 -7.52 -0.31
C ARG A 121 -23.98 -8.89 0.30
N ARG A 122 -24.66 -8.87 1.45
CA ARG A 122 -25.16 -10.10 2.10
C ARG A 122 -26.18 -10.79 1.19
N LYS A 123 -26.00 -12.08 0.92
CA LYS A 123 -26.97 -12.88 0.14
C LYS A 123 -28.20 -13.24 1.00
N GLN A 124 -29.05 -12.26 1.35
CA GLN A 124 -30.38 -12.59 1.88
C GLN A 124 -31.41 -12.60 0.74
N ARG A 125 -32.03 -13.77 0.54
CA ARG A 125 -33.23 -13.92 -0.31
C ARG A 125 -34.40 -13.18 0.38
N GLY A 126 -34.88 -12.09 -0.21
CA GLY A 126 -36.27 -11.65 -0.03
C GLY A 126 -36.60 -10.51 0.95
N LYS A 127 -35.63 -9.81 1.54
CA LYS A 127 -35.89 -8.49 2.16
C LYS A 127 -34.96 -7.47 1.56
N SER A 128 -35.52 -6.43 0.95
CA SER A 128 -34.76 -5.20 0.69
C SER A 128 -34.17 -4.76 2.02
N GLU A 129 -32.85 -4.63 2.11
CA GLU A 129 -32.25 -3.82 3.17
C GLU A 129 -32.91 -2.45 3.05
N THR A 130 -33.89 -2.18 3.91
CA THR A 130 -34.31 -0.82 4.22
C THR A 130 -33.03 -0.13 4.65
N GLU A 131 -32.50 0.73 3.77
CA GLU A 131 -31.50 1.72 4.15
C GLU A 131 -32.05 2.41 5.40
N THR A 132 -31.54 2.03 6.57
CA THR A 132 -31.83 2.72 7.82
C THR A 132 -31.61 4.19 7.54
N HIS A 133 -32.68 4.97 7.61
CA HIS A 133 -32.71 6.36 7.18
C HIS A 133 -31.46 7.09 7.66
N SER A 134 -30.75 7.72 6.72
CA SER A 134 -29.46 8.43 6.87
C SER A 134 -29.35 9.45 8.01
N LYS A 135 -30.42 9.73 8.78
CA LYS A 135 -30.47 10.86 9.71
C LYS A 135 -29.65 10.66 10.98
N ASP A 136 -29.42 9.42 11.42
CA ASP A 136 -28.72 9.14 12.68
C ASP A 136 -27.23 8.84 12.51
N ILE A 137 -26.75 8.68 11.27
CA ILE A 137 -25.33 8.40 11.00
C ILE A 137 -24.58 9.74 10.93
N PRO A 138 -23.54 9.95 11.75
CA PRO A 138 -22.73 11.17 11.68
C PRO A 138 -22.20 11.41 10.26
N PHE A 139 -22.13 12.68 9.84
CA PHE A 139 -21.75 13.07 8.47
C PHE A 139 -20.38 12.48 8.03
N TYR A 140 -19.45 12.26 8.95
CA TYR A 140 -18.13 11.67 8.69
C TYR A 140 -18.13 10.14 8.60
N ASN A 141 -19.17 9.46 9.10
CA ASN A 141 -19.19 8.02 9.30
C ASN A 141 -20.08 7.28 8.28
N ILE A 142 -19.94 5.96 8.22
CA ILE A 142 -20.82 5.04 7.49
C ILE A 142 -21.71 4.28 8.47
N ASN A 143 -22.68 3.51 7.98
CA ASN A 143 -23.45 2.61 8.85
C ASN A 143 -22.54 1.46 9.34
N THR A 144 -22.05 1.54 10.58
CA THR A 144 -21.19 0.51 11.18
C THR A 144 -21.97 -0.67 11.74
N SER A 145 -23.28 -0.52 12.00
CA SER A 145 -24.15 -1.57 12.55
C SER A 145 -24.29 -2.80 11.64
N GLN A 146 -24.00 -2.66 10.35
CA GLN A 146 -24.01 -3.79 9.40
C GLN A 146 -22.84 -4.77 9.64
N TYR A 147 -21.75 -4.35 10.31
CA TYR A 147 -20.55 -5.16 10.54
C TYR A 147 -20.65 -5.97 11.85
N THR A 148 -21.67 -6.83 11.93
CA THR A 148 -21.80 -7.83 13.00
C THR A 148 -20.67 -8.87 12.93
N ASP A 149 -20.40 -9.61 14.02
CA ASP A 149 -19.34 -10.64 14.02
C ASP A 149 -19.54 -11.69 12.91
N ASP A 150 -20.77 -12.17 12.71
CA ASP A 150 -21.12 -13.07 11.61
C ASP A 150 -20.82 -12.46 10.23
N ARG A 151 -21.10 -11.16 10.07
CA ARG A 151 -20.85 -10.46 8.83
C ARG A 151 -19.36 -10.29 8.58
N CYS A 152 -18.59 -9.95 9.62
CA CYS A 152 -17.14 -9.88 9.55
C CYS A 152 -16.54 -11.24 9.16
N LYS A 153 -16.99 -12.34 9.77
CA LYS A 153 -16.57 -13.71 9.41
C LYS A 153 -16.89 -14.09 7.96
N GLU A 154 -18.09 -13.71 7.47
CA GLU A 154 -18.44 -13.87 6.05
C GLU A 154 -17.49 -13.07 5.15
N LEU A 155 -17.20 -11.82 5.51
CA LEU A 155 -16.35 -10.93 4.74
C LEU A 155 -14.89 -11.39 4.74
N GLU A 156 -14.35 -11.83 5.87
CA GLU A 156 -13.01 -12.43 5.96
C GLU A 156 -12.86 -13.63 5.01
N THR A 157 -13.86 -14.51 4.98
CA THR A 157 -13.88 -15.64 4.04
C THR A 157 -13.86 -15.15 2.59
N ASN A 158 -14.62 -14.10 2.26
CA ASN A 158 -14.63 -13.50 0.93
C ASN A 158 -13.30 -12.80 0.61
N TYR A 159 -12.68 -12.15 1.59
CA TYR A 159 -11.39 -11.46 1.46
C TYR A 159 -10.32 -12.43 0.97
N TRP A 160 -10.06 -13.52 1.71
CA TRP A 160 -9.03 -14.49 1.35
C TRP A 160 -9.34 -15.23 0.03
N ARG A 161 -10.61 -15.51 -0.25
CA ARG A 161 -11.02 -16.16 -1.52
C ARG A 161 -10.85 -15.28 -2.75
N SER A 162 -10.86 -13.95 -2.59
CA SER A 162 -10.91 -13.03 -3.72
C SER A 162 -9.81 -11.98 -3.72
N LEU A 163 -8.78 -12.16 -2.89
CA LEU A 163 -7.74 -11.17 -2.65
C LEU A 163 -7.05 -10.71 -3.96
N SER A 164 -6.70 -11.64 -4.83
CA SER A 164 -6.02 -11.36 -6.11
C SER A 164 -6.91 -10.90 -7.27
N TYR A 165 -8.25 -10.81 -7.08
CA TYR A 165 -9.17 -10.36 -8.14
C TYR A 165 -9.49 -8.86 -8.09
N SER A 166 -8.92 -8.13 -7.12
CA SER A 166 -9.19 -6.71 -6.91
C SER A 166 -7.91 -5.99 -6.51
N GLU A 167 -7.84 -4.72 -6.85
CA GLU A 167 -6.75 -3.85 -6.46
C GLU A 167 -7.29 -2.84 -5.41
N PRO A 168 -7.28 -3.21 -4.12
CA PRO A 168 -7.72 -2.30 -3.08
C PRO A 168 -6.84 -1.05 -3.05
N MET A 169 -7.44 0.03 -2.56
CA MET A 169 -6.74 1.31 -2.42
C MET A 169 -6.67 1.67 -0.93
N TYR A 170 -5.51 2.14 -0.50
CA TYR A 170 -5.23 2.41 0.90
C TYR A 170 -4.55 3.77 1.05
N GLY A 171 -5.10 4.63 1.92
CA GLY A 171 -4.42 5.86 2.32
C GLY A 171 -3.53 5.54 3.51
N ALA A 172 -2.26 5.17 3.28
CA ALA A 172 -1.32 4.84 4.34
C ALA A 172 -0.34 6.01 4.60
N ASP A 173 0.29 5.99 5.78
CA ASP A 173 1.44 6.82 6.15
C ASP A 173 1.23 8.33 5.90
N THR A 174 0.00 8.80 6.09
CA THR A 174 -0.35 10.21 6.00
C THR A 174 -0.05 10.87 7.34
N MET A 175 0.89 11.80 7.40
CA MET A 175 1.16 12.55 8.63
C MET A 175 -0.07 13.34 9.07
N GLY A 176 -0.42 13.24 10.35
CA GLY A 176 -1.51 14.01 10.93
C GLY A 176 -2.04 13.37 12.20
N SER A 177 -2.91 14.12 12.88
CA SER A 177 -3.67 13.62 14.02
C SER A 177 -5.07 14.22 13.99
N VAL A 178 -6.06 13.43 14.36
CA VAL A 178 -7.46 13.89 14.52
C VAL A 178 -7.74 14.26 15.98
N PHE A 179 -6.87 13.85 16.92
CA PHE A 179 -7.02 14.21 18.33
C PHE A 179 -6.83 15.72 18.53
N ASP A 180 -7.79 16.32 19.24
CA ASP A 180 -7.63 17.69 19.73
C ASP A 180 -6.62 17.73 20.90
N LYS A 181 -5.94 18.87 21.06
CA LYS A 181 -4.96 19.08 22.16
C LYS A 181 -5.58 18.96 23.55
N SER A 182 -6.89 19.12 23.70
CA SER A 182 -7.61 18.93 24.97
C SER A 182 -7.73 17.46 25.39
N ILE A 183 -7.46 16.50 24.50
CA ILE A 183 -7.33 15.09 24.84
C ILE A 183 -5.92 14.86 25.36
N THR A 184 -5.77 14.75 26.68
CA THR A 184 -4.46 14.63 27.35
C THR A 184 -4.08 13.20 27.71
N ALA A 185 -5.04 12.29 27.80
CA ALA A 185 -4.80 10.86 28.04
C ALA A 185 -5.00 10.10 26.72
N TRP A 186 -4.07 9.20 26.40
CA TRP A 186 -4.13 8.33 25.21
C TRP A 186 -4.29 9.08 23.88
N ASN A 187 -3.73 10.29 23.80
CA ASN A 187 -3.63 11.03 22.55
C ASN A 187 -2.50 10.42 21.72
N VAL A 188 -2.83 9.74 20.62
CA VAL A 188 -1.86 8.97 19.82
C VAL A 188 -0.70 9.84 19.31
N ALA A 189 -0.93 11.13 19.03
CA ALA A 189 0.13 12.05 18.63
C ALA A 189 1.05 12.52 19.76
N HIS A 190 0.67 12.32 21.02
CA HIS A 190 1.33 12.86 22.21
C HIS A 190 1.33 11.84 23.36
N LEU A 191 1.79 10.61 23.09
CA LEU A 191 1.87 9.56 24.09
C LEU A 191 3.15 9.67 24.92
N PRO A 192 3.06 9.68 26.27
CA PRO A 192 4.25 9.69 27.11
C PRO A 192 4.99 8.36 26.98
N ASN A 193 6.21 8.39 26.44
CA ASN A 193 7.00 7.17 26.19
C ASN A 193 8.51 7.45 26.13
N LEU A 194 9.34 6.40 26.07
CA LEU A 194 10.79 6.56 26.05
C LEU A 194 11.33 7.29 24.81
N LEU A 195 10.67 7.17 23.66
CA LEU A 195 11.11 7.83 22.43
C LEU A 195 11.03 9.37 22.52
N ASP A 196 10.31 9.92 23.51
CA ASP A 196 10.29 11.36 23.78
C ASP A 196 11.65 11.91 24.25
N LEU A 197 12.57 11.03 24.65
CA LEU A 197 13.96 11.39 24.99
C LEU A 197 14.84 11.59 23.74
N MET A 198 14.36 11.16 22.57
CA MET A 198 15.03 11.41 21.31
C MET A 198 14.87 12.88 20.92
N GLU A 199 15.96 13.52 20.51
CA GLU A 199 15.92 14.92 20.03
C GLU A 199 15.29 15.03 18.63
N GLU A 200 15.41 13.96 17.86
CA GLU A 200 14.97 13.91 16.47
C GLU A 200 13.53 13.41 16.35
N LYS A 201 12.81 13.99 15.39
CA LYS A 201 11.47 13.52 15.02
C LYS A 201 11.56 12.60 13.83
N LEU A 202 11.10 11.37 14.00
CA LEU A 202 11.05 10.32 13.00
C LEU A 202 9.58 10.07 12.62
N PRO A 203 9.17 10.37 11.38
CA PRO A 203 7.81 10.15 10.91
C PRO A 203 7.35 8.70 11.09
N GLY A 204 6.19 8.49 11.73
CA GLY A 204 5.65 7.16 12.07
C GLY A 204 6.15 6.58 13.39
N VAL A 205 7.38 6.95 13.77
CA VAL A 205 8.03 6.43 14.98
C VAL A 205 7.65 7.26 16.20
N ASN A 206 7.84 8.58 16.16
CA ASN A 206 7.41 9.51 17.22
C ASN A 206 6.52 10.64 16.68
N GLN A 207 6.01 10.48 15.45
CA GLN A 207 4.97 11.32 14.86
C GLN A 207 3.85 10.44 14.33
N ALA A 208 2.60 10.76 14.67
CA ALA A 208 1.46 9.94 14.28
C ALA A 208 1.21 9.94 12.76
N TYR A 209 0.79 8.77 12.28
CA TYR A 209 0.25 8.55 10.95
C TYR A 209 -1.25 8.26 11.01
N LEU A 210 -1.94 8.77 10.00
CA LEU A 210 -3.32 8.44 9.67
C LEU A 210 -3.35 7.36 8.58
N TYR A 211 -4.28 6.43 8.75
CA TYR A 211 -4.53 5.31 7.86
C TYR A 211 -6.01 5.29 7.46
N ALA A 212 -6.29 5.60 6.19
CA ALA A 212 -7.63 5.60 5.61
C ALA A 212 -7.89 4.30 4.85
N GLY A 213 -8.65 3.38 5.46
CA GLY A 213 -8.99 2.09 4.88
C GLY A 213 -10.10 2.17 3.84
N LEU A 214 -10.10 1.20 2.92
CA LEU A 214 -11.24 0.81 2.08
C LEU A 214 -11.32 -0.72 2.07
N TRP A 215 -12.38 -1.27 1.50
CA TRP A 215 -12.56 -2.73 1.42
C TRP A 215 -11.31 -3.42 0.85
N LYS A 216 -10.79 -4.41 1.60
CA LYS A 216 -9.57 -5.19 1.33
C LYS A 216 -8.24 -4.43 1.36
N ALA A 217 -8.22 -3.14 1.71
CA ALA A 217 -6.95 -2.47 1.98
C ALA A 217 -6.23 -3.22 3.11
N SER A 218 -5.02 -3.70 2.86
CA SER A 218 -4.34 -4.71 3.68
C SER A 218 -3.01 -4.20 4.23
N PHE A 219 -2.59 -4.76 5.36
CA PHE A 219 -1.25 -4.62 5.92
C PHE A 219 -0.68 -6.03 6.12
N ALA A 220 0.48 -6.28 5.51
CA ALA A 220 1.10 -7.60 5.44
C ALA A 220 1.73 -8.01 6.78
N TRP A 221 2.21 -9.25 6.86
CA TRP A 221 2.93 -9.74 8.05
C TRP A 221 4.23 -8.96 8.24
N HIS A 222 4.39 -8.33 9.40
CA HIS A 222 5.59 -7.60 9.75
C HIS A 222 5.77 -7.47 11.26
N LEU A 223 6.96 -7.02 11.66
CA LEU A 223 7.24 -6.40 12.95
C LEU A 223 7.35 -4.89 12.76
N GLU A 224 7.12 -4.14 13.83
CA GLU A 224 7.39 -2.71 13.84
C GLU A 224 8.88 -2.42 13.64
N ASP A 225 9.19 -1.23 13.14
CA ASP A 225 10.58 -0.81 12.97
C ASP A 225 11.31 -0.81 14.32
N GLN A 226 12.53 -1.35 14.33
CA GLN A 226 13.32 -1.58 15.55
C GLN A 226 12.56 -2.36 16.64
N ASP A 227 11.65 -3.24 16.22
CA ASP A 227 10.78 -4.08 17.05
C ASP A 227 10.16 -3.27 18.21
N LEU A 228 9.75 -2.04 17.90
CA LEU A 228 9.06 -1.16 18.83
C LEU A 228 7.66 -1.69 19.15
N TYR A 229 7.04 -1.08 20.15
CA TYR A 229 5.60 -1.16 20.31
C TYR A 229 4.94 -0.27 19.24
N SER A 230 3.71 -0.59 18.84
CA SER A 230 2.85 0.37 18.16
C SER A 230 1.47 0.40 18.79
N ILE A 231 0.81 1.55 18.65
CA ILE A 231 -0.59 1.73 19.02
C ILE A 231 -1.37 2.12 17.77
N ASN A 232 -2.59 1.62 17.66
CA ASN A 232 -3.52 1.96 16.59
C ASN A 232 -4.91 2.23 17.18
N TYR A 233 -5.42 3.44 16.99
CA TYR A 233 -6.78 3.83 17.38
C TYR A 233 -7.67 3.94 16.15
N LEU A 234 -8.80 3.24 16.13
CA LEU A 234 -9.76 3.35 15.03
C LEU A 234 -10.78 4.46 15.32
N HIS A 235 -10.62 5.64 14.72
CA HIS A 235 -11.49 6.79 14.99
C HIS A 235 -12.96 6.54 14.65
N PHE A 236 -13.21 6.08 13.42
CA PHE A 236 -14.55 5.82 12.91
C PHE A 236 -14.53 4.92 11.68
N GLY A 237 -15.69 4.39 11.31
CA GLY A 237 -15.91 3.62 10.10
C GLY A 237 -15.96 2.12 10.33
N ALA A 238 -15.81 1.35 9.24
CA ALA A 238 -15.85 -0.09 9.31
C ALA A 238 -14.67 -0.66 10.13
N PRO A 239 -14.85 -1.84 10.76
CA PRO A 239 -13.78 -2.46 11.54
C PRO A 239 -12.52 -2.77 10.72
N LYS A 240 -11.44 -3.11 11.43
CA LYS A 240 -10.20 -3.67 10.88
C LYS A 240 -10.00 -5.10 11.41
N GLN A 241 -9.72 -6.05 10.54
CA GLN A 241 -9.33 -7.40 10.96
C GLN A 241 -7.85 -7.37 11.34
N TRP A 242 -7.52 -7.97 12.49
CA TRP A 242 -6.13 -8.18 12.91
C TRP A 242 -5.85 -9.66 13.11
N TYR A 243 -4.63 -10.05 12.75
CA TYR A 243 -4.02 -11.34 13.02
C TYR A 243 -2.72 -11.10 13.77
N SER A 244 -2.35 -12.03 14.65
CA SER A 244 -1.06 -12.04 15.32
C SER A 244 -0.57 -13.46 15.57
N ILE A 245 0.74 -13.62 15.66
CA ILE A 245 1.38 -14.88 16.02
C ILE A 245 1.71 -14.85 17.51
N PRO A 246 1.35 -15.88 18.30
CA PRO A 246 1.82 -16.01 19.67
C PRO A 246 3.35 -15.94 19.71
N GLN A 247 3.92 -15.17 20.64
CA GLN A 247 5.37 -14.98 20.68
C GLN A 247 6.13 -16.29 20.89
N SER A 248 5.53 -17.28 21.56
CA SER A 248 6.12 -18.61 21.70
C SER A 248 6.31 -19.36 20.37
N GLN A 249 5.78 -18.86 19.26
CA GLN A 249 5.91 -19.44 17.92
C GLN A 249 6.54 -18.47 16.89
N HIS A 250 7.20 -17.39 17.34
CA HIS A 250 7.71 -16.37 16.42
C HIS A 250 8.83 -16.92 15.52
N GLU A 251 9.66 -17.84 16.02
CA GLU A 251 10.77 -18.44 15.25
C GLU A 251 10.25 -19.42 14.20
N GLU A 252 9.29 -20.28 14.56
CA GLU A 252 8.66 -21.23 13.66
C GLU A 252 7.87 -20.51 12.55
N PHE A 253 7.17 -19.42 12.90
CA PHE A 253 6.53 -18.57 11.91
C PHE A 253 7.55 -17.97 10.95
N TYR A 254 8.63 -17.37 11.47
CA TYR A 254 9.66 -16.77 10.64
C TYR A 254 10.35 -17.81 9.73
N ALA A 255 10.68 -18.99 10.25
CA ALA A 255 11.24 -20.09 9.48
C ALA A 255 10.30 -20.53 8.34
N LEU A 256 9.00 -20.64 8.61
CA LEU A 256 8.01 -20.93 7.57
C LEU A 256 7.99 -19.81 6.51
N MET A 257 8.00 -18.54 6.91
CA MET A 257 8.03 -17.42 5.96
C MET A 257 9.29 -17.44 5.09
N VAL A 258 10.46 -17.77 5.67
CA VAL A 258 11.72 -17.95 4.92
C VAL A 258 11.60 -19.06 3.88
N ASP A 259 10.98 -20.18 4.22
CA ASP A 259 10.78 -21.26 3.26
C ASP A 259 9.80 -20.89 2.13
N LEU A 260 8.75 -20.13 2.44
CA LEU A 260 7.76 -19.68 1.47
C LEU A 260 8.28 -18.60 0.51
N PHE A 261 9.20 -17.73 0.98
CA PHE A 261 9.73 -16.57 0.26
C PHE A 261 11.26 -16.61 0.22
N ARG A 262 11.79 -17.78 -0.13
CA ARG A 262 13.24 -18.07 -0.06
C ARG A 262 14.08 -17.14 -0.92
N ASP A 263 13.57 -16.70 -2.06
CA ASP A 263 14.32 -15.83 -2.97
C ASP A 263 14.38 -14.39 -2.46
N GLU A 264 13.37 -13.94 -1.73
CA GLU A 264 13.38 -12.65 -1.03
C GLU A 264 14.26 -12.68 0.23
N PHE A 265 14.23 -13.79 0.99
CA PHE A 265 15.12 -13.97 2.14
C PHE A 265 16.61 -13.92 1.75
N LYS A 266 16.99 -14.53 0.61
CA LYS A 266 18.37 -14.45 0.09
C LYS A 266 18.82 -13.02 -0.21
N GLN A 267 17.89 -12.14 -0.55
CA GLN A 267 18.16 -10.73 -0.84
C GLN A 267 18.17 -9.89 0.44
N CYS A 268 17.29 -10.20 1.40
CA CYS A 268 17.15 -9.48 2.66
C CYS A 268 16.76 -10.45 3.78
N SER A 269 17.61 -10.59 4.81
CA SER A 269 17.22 -11.37 6.00
C SER A 269 16.00 -10.74 6.71
N GLU A 270 15.83 -9.43 6.62
CA GLU A 270 14.71 -8.70 7.23
C GLU A 270 13.54 -8.48 6.24
N PHE A 271 13.39 -9.32 5.21
CA PHE A 271 12.42 -9.12 4.12
C PHE A 271 10.98 -8.85 4.58
N LEU A 272 10.53 -9.44 5.71
CA LEU A 272 9.18 -9.18 6.25
C LEU A 272 8.95 -7.70 6.59
N ARG A 273 10.00 -6.93 6.89
CA ARG A 273 9.92 -5.48 7.09
C ARG A 273 9.58 -4.70 5.83
N HIS A 274 9.60 -5.33 4.65
CA HIS A 274 9.14 -4.72 3.40
C HIS A 274 7.60 -4.66 3.33
N LYS A 275 6.87 -5.30 4.26
CA LYS A 275 5.40 -5.23 4.41
C LYS A 275 4.64 -5.61 3.13
N THR A 276 5.13 -6.58 2.37
CA THR A 276 4.51 -7.09 1.12
C THR A 276 4.09 -8.56 1.16
N PHE A 277 4.45 -9.31 2.21
CA PHE A 277 4.29 -10.77 2.28
C PHE A 277 3.05 -11.17 3.08
N MET A 278 2.10 -11.85 2.43
CA MET A 278 0.79 -12.15 2.99
C MET A 278 0.54 -13.65 2.97
N VAL A 279 0.28 -14.24 4.13
CA VAL A 279 -0.08 -15.67 4.27
C VAL A 279 -1.36 -15.77 5.08
N SER A 280 -2.31 -16.57 4.61
CA SER A 280 -3.63 -16.69 5.23
C SER A 280 -3.56 -17.46 6.56
N PRO A 281 -4.44 -17.16 7.54
CA PRO A 281 -4.51 -17.90 8.79
C PRO A 281 -4.69 -19.41 8.58
N ALA A 282 -5.59 -19.79 7.66
CA ALA A 282 -5.84 -21.19 7.34
C ALA A 282 -4.60 -21.92 6.78
N TYR A 283 -3.70 -21.21 6.08
CA TYR A 283 -2.44 -21.80 5.61
C TYR A 283 -1.46 -21.98 6.78
N LEU A 284 -1.34 -20.96 7.64
CA LEU A 284 -0.46 -21.00 8.82
C LEU A 284 -0.86 -22.11 9.80
N GLU A 285 -2.15 -22.22 10.11
CA GLU A 285 -2.69 -23.25 11.02
C GLU A 285 -2.47 -24.66 10.47
N LYS A 286 -2.58 -24.84 9.15
CA LYS A 286 -2.28 -26.12 8.50
C LYS A 286 -0.80 -26.53 8.66
N HIS A 287 0.10 -25.56 8.85
CA HIS A 287 1.53 -25.78 9.09
C HIS A 287 1.90 -25.69 10.58
N GLY A 288 0.92 -25.80 11.49
CA GLY A 288 1.16 -25.84 12.93
C GLY A 288 1.41 -24.49 13.60
N ILE A 289 1.29 -23.38 12.86
CA ILE A 289 1.41 -22.03 13.41
C ILE A 289 0.02 -21.56 13.85
N ARG A 290 -0.15 -21.32 15.16
CA ARG A 290 -1.38 -20.76 15.71
C ARG A 290 -1.49 -19.28 15.32
N VAL A 291 -2.70 -18.87 14.95
CA VAL A 291 -2.99 -17.47 14.61
C VAL A 291 -4.04 -16.91 15.56
N ASN A 292 -3.65 -15.95 16.39
CA ASN A 292 -4.59 -15.16 17.17
C ASN A 292 -5.26 -14.13 16.25
N HIS A 293 -6.53 -13.77 16.51
CA HIS A 293 -7.22 -12.78 15.69
C HIS A 293 -8.27 -11.99 16.45
N THR A 294 -8.57 -10.77 15.99
CA THR A 294 -9.62 -9.94 16.58
C THR A 294 -10.18 -8.91 15.58
N ILE A 295 -11.44 -8.53 15.75
CA ILE A 295 -12.09 -7.46 14.97
C ILE A 295 -11.90 -6.13 15.73
N HIS A 296 -11.02 -5.25 15.28
CA HIS A 296 -10.80 -3.91 15.84
C HIS A 296 -11.93 -2.97 15.39
N ARG A 297 -12.80 -2.55 16.31
CA ARG A 297 -13.98 -1.71 16.05
C ARG A 297 -13.70 -0.24 16.32
N GLU A 298 -14.58 0.62 15.81
CA GLU A 298 -14.45 2.07 16.02
C GLU A 298 -14.47 2.41 17.51
N GLY A 299 -13.60 3.34 17.92
CA GLY A 299 -13.42 3.76 19.30
C GLY A 299 -12.53 2.83 20.14
N GLU A 300 -11.95 1.78 19.58
CA GLU A 300 -11.04 0.86 20.27
C GLU A 300 -9.57 1.15 19.93
N PHE A 301 -8.66 0.56 20.71
CA PHE A 301 -7.23 0.51 20.41
C PHE A 301 -6.77 -0.93 20.19
N ILE A 302 -5.79 -1.09 19.30
CA ILE A 302 -4.89 -2.24 19.24
C ILE A 302 -3.48 -1.77 19.60
N ILE A 303 -2.77 -2.55 20.41
CA ILE A 303 -1.37 -2.33 20.72
C ILE A 303 -0.58 -3.55 20.26
N THR A 304 0.48 -3.33 19.49
CA THR A 304 1.43 -4.35 19.06
C THR A 304 2.68 -4.28 19.94
N TYR A 305 3.31 -5.43 20.13
CA TYR A 305 4.43 -5.60 21.06
C TYR A 305 5.70 -5.98 20.29
N PRO A 306 6.89 -5.70 20.85
CA PRO A 306 8.16 -6.17 20.30
C PRO A 306 8.12 -7.65 19.92
N TYR A 307 8.63 -7.99 18.73
CA TYR A 307 8.58 -9.34 18.13
C TYR A 307 7.17 -9.93 17.90
N GLY A 308 6.11 -9.15 18.08
CA GLY A 308 4.73 -9.54 17.79
C GLY A 308 4.40 -9.41 16.30
N TYR A 309 4.61 -10.47 15.52
CA TYR A 309 4.19 -10.50 14.11
C TYR A 309 2.68 -10.29 13.99
N HIS A 310 2.29 -9.35 13.14
CA HIS A 310 0.89 -9.02 12.91
C HIS A 310 0.60 -8.66 11.45
N ALA A 311 -0.65 -8.88 11.04
CA ALA A 311 -1.17 -8.60 9.70
C ALA A 311 -2.68 -8.34 9.75
N GLY A 312 -3.27 -7.91 8.64
CA GLY A 312 -4.72 -7.75 8.58
C GLY A 312 -5.24 -6.95 7.39
N PHE A 313 -6.51 -6.56 7.46
CA PHE A 313 -7.18 -5.82 6.40
C PHE A 313 -8.35 -4.97 6.92
N ASN A 314 -8.81 -4.03 6.09
CA ASN A 314 -9.93 -3.14 6.39
C ASN A 314 -11.24 -3.68 5.77
N TYR A 315 -12.31 -3.67 6.56
CA TYR A 315 -13.62 -4.16 6.10
C TYR A 315 -14.33 -3.18 5.14
N ASP A 316 -14.07 -1.88 5.24
CA ASP A 316 -14.56 -0.82 4.34
C ASP A 316 -13.86 0.52 4.67
N TYR A 317 -14.45 1.64 4.26
CA TYR A 317 -14.12 2.99 4.72
C TYR A 317 -13.95 3.06 6.23
N ASN A 318 -12.75 3.45 6.65
CA ASN A 318 -12.44 3.80 8.03
C ASN A 318 -11.26 4.78 8.09
N LEU A 319 -11.04 5.35 9.27
CA LEU A 319 -9.86 6.17 9.55
C LEU A 319 -9.27 5.72 10.88
N ALA A 320 -8.00 5.33 10.87
CA ALA A 320 -7.23 5.00 12.06
C ALA A 320 -6.05 5.96 12.23
N GLU A 321 -5.58 6.12 13.46
CA GLU A 321 -4.37 6.86 13.82
C GLU A 321 -3.41 5.91 14.53
N SER A 322 -2.12 5.96 14.19
CA SER A 322 -1.09 5.07 14.71
C SER A 322 0.22 5.79 14.98
N VAL A 323 0.97 5.32 15.95
CA VAL A 323 2.37 5.72 16.20
C VAL A 323 3.11 4.56 16.87
N ASN A 324 4.43 4.48 16.68
CA ASN A 324 5.26 3.64 17.54
C ASN A 324 5.51 4.29 18.92
N PHE A 325 5.89 3.48 19.89
CA PHE A 325 6.32 3.96 21.20
C PHE A 325 7.27 2.94 21.85
N ALA A 326 7.94 3.33 22.93
CA ALA A 326 8.77 2.43 23.71
C ALA A 326 8.51 2.55 25.22
N LEU A 327 8.46 1.39 25.88
CA LEU A 327 8.64 1.24 27.33
C LEU A 327 10.10 0.92 27.63
N ASP A 328 10.52 0.96 28.89
CA ASP A 328 11.91 0.68 29.28
C ASP A 328 12.35 -0.76 29.10
N ASP A 329 11.40 -1.69 29.08
CA ASP A 329 11.57 -3.09 28.68
C ASP A 329 12.12 -3.21 27.25
N TRP A 330 11.84 -2.21 26.39
CA TRP A 330 12.24 -2.25 24.98
C TRP A 330 13.76 -2.25 24.80
N PHE A 331 14.54 -1.71 25.74
CA PHE A 331 15.99 -1.69 25.61
C PHE A 331 16.59 -3.07 25.39
N GLU A 332 16.00 -4.13 25.95
CA GLU A 332 16.46 -5.51 25.74
C GLU A 332 16.21 -6.01 24.32
N PHE A 333 15.13 -5.56 23.67
CA PHE A 333 14.84 -5.87 22.27
C PHE A 333 15.68 -4.99 21.33
N GLY A 334 15.74 -3.68 21.60
CA GLY A 334 16.54 -2.71 20.86
C GLY A 334 17.96 -3.21 20.58
N LYS A 335 18.64 -3.73 21.61
CA LYS A 335 20.00 -4.29 21.52
C LYS A 335 20.17 -5.40 20.46
N ARG A 336 19.10 -6.13 20.14
CA ARG A 336 19.09 -7.32 19.27
C ARG A 336 18.41 -7.07 17.94
N THR A 337 17.71 -5.94 17.79
CA THR A 337 16.94 -5.66 16.57
C THR A 337 17.85 -5.48 15.37
N LYS A 338 17.38 -5.96 14.23
CA LYS A 338 18.02 -5.76 12.94
C LYS A 338 17.13 -4.86 12.09
N LYS A 339 17.74 -4.14 11.15
CA LYS A 339 17.03 -3.34 10.15
C LYS A 339 17.21 -3.97 8.78
N CYS A 340 16.30 -3.64 7.87
CA CYS A 340 16.53 -3.93 6.46
C CYS A 340 17.72 -3.11 5.95
N GLU A 341 18.68 -3.76 5.32
CA GLU A 341 19.85 -3.12 4.70
C GLU A 341 19.65 -2.86 3.20
N CYS A 342 18.57 -3.38 2.61
CA CYS A 342 18.27 -3.20 1.19
C CYS A 342 17.63 -1.84 0.85
N ILE A 343 17.07 -1.16 1.84
CA ILE A 343 16.36 0.11 1.64
C ILE A 343 17.05 1.17 2.50
N SER A 344 17.53 2.23 1.87
CA SER A 344 18.37 3.26 2.50
C SER A 344 17.63 4.12 3.53
N ASP A 345 16.29 4.19 3.46
CA ASP A 345 15.45 4.95 4.40
C ASP A 345 14.94 4.10 5.58
N SER A 346 15.52 2.92 5.80
CA SER A 346 15.17 2.07 6.94
C SER A 346 15.47 2.78 8.28
N VAL A 347 14.51 2.72 9.20
CA VAL A 347 14.60 3.40 10.50
C VAL A 347 15.68 2.74 11.36
N GLY A 348 16.62 3.55 11.87
CA GLY A 348 17.56 3.18 12.92
C GLY A 348 17.40 4.06 14.15
N ILE A 349 17.56 3.48 15.34
CA ILE A 349 17.50 4.20 16.62
C ILE A 349 18.83 4.06 17.34
N ASN A 350 19.40 5.18 17.81
CA ASN A 350 20.61 5.17 18.63
C ASN A 350 20.28 4.72 20.06
N ILE A 351 20.21 3.39 20.25
CA ILE A 351 19.88 2.75 21.53
C ILE A 351 20.85 3.18 22.63
N LYS A 352 22.15 3.34 22.32
CA LYS A 352 23.17 3.76 23.27
C LYS A 352 22.85 5.13 23.86
N HIS A 353 22.60 6.12 22.99
CA HIS A 353 22.28 7.47 23.41
C HIS A 353 20.95 7.54 24.19
N LEU A 354 19.95 6.78 23.75
CA LEU A 354 18.65 6.70 24.41
C LEU A 354 18.76 6.06 25.81
N TRP A 355 19.57 5.00 25.95
CA TRP A 355 19.88 4.36 27.23
C TRP A 355 20.55 5.34 28.20
N GLU A 356 21.58 6.05 27.75
CA GLU A 356 22.31 7.02 28.55
C GLU A 356 21.38 8.15 29.04
N LYS A 357 20.46 8.63 28.21
CA LYS A 357 19.43 9.61 28.62
C LYS A 357 18.44 9.06 29.64
N TYR A 358 18.05 7.79 29.51
CA TYR A 358 17.07 7.18 30.42
C TYR A 358 17.67 6.90 31.81
N TYR A 359 18.80 6.19 31.85
CA TYR A 359 19.48 5.74 33.08
C TYR A 359 20.39 6.82 33.70
N GLY A 360 20.90 7.78 32.91
CA GLY A 360 21.86 8.78 33.38
C GLY A 360 23.27 8.23 33.59
N THR A 361 23.56 7.01 33.13
CA THR A 361 24.86 6.33 33.22
C THR A 361 25.32 5.95 31.82
N LYS A 362 26.64 5.83 31.63
CA LYS A 362 27.21 5.38 30.35
C LYS A 362 26.68 4.00 29.99
N TYR A 363 26.47 3.78 28.70
CA TYR A 363 26.12 2.46 28.19
C TYR A 363 27.35 1.55 28.24
N GLU A 364 27.31 0.52 29.07
CA GLU A 364 28.32 -0.54 29.13
C GLU A 364 27.85 -1.69 28.23
N ALA A 365 28.55 -1.91 27.11
CA ALA A 365 28.28 -3.04 26.25
C ALA A 365 28.66 -4.34 26.98
N VAL A 366 27.69 -5.22 27.22
CA VAL A 366 27.97 -6.58 27.68
C VAL A 366 28.69 -7.30 26.53
N LYS A 367 29.92 -7.76 26.75
CA LYS A 367 30.59 -8.64 25.79
C LYS A 367 29.84 -9.97 25.82
N GLU A 368 29.09 -10.30 24.76
CA GLU A 368 28.49 -11.62 24.62
C GLU A 368 29.61 -12.66 24.45
N GLU A 369 29.78 -13.54 25.44
CA GLU A 369 30.63 -14.72 25.36
C GLU A 369 29.90 -15.82 24.59
N ASP A 370 29.66 -15.66 23.28
CA ASP A 370 29.11 -16.73 22.44
C ASP A 370 29.90 -16.88 21.13
N GLY A 371 31.08 -17.49 21.25
CA GLY A 371 31.50 -18.69 20.50
C GLY A 371 31.36 -18.81 18.97
N ARG A 372 31.05 -17.76 18.20
CA ARG A 372 31.11 -17.82 16.73
C ARG A 372 31.84 -16.62 16.13
N ASP A 373 33.06 -16.95 15.74
CA ASP A 373 34.02 -16.21 14.91
C ASP A 373 33.38 -15.58 13.66
N GLY A 374 33.83 -14.37 13.31
CA GLY A 374 33.38 -13.60 12.15
C GLY A 374 33.28 -12.11 12.44
N GLY A 375 34.44 -11.46 12.64
CA GLY A 375 34.54 -10.07 13.09
C GLY A 375 34.06 -9.01 12.10
N LEU A 376 33.78 -7.83 12.65
CA LEU A 376 34.13 -6.53 12.10
C LEU A 376 34.48 -5.62 13.29
N GLU A 377 35.72 -5.15 13.27
CA GLU A 377 36.30 -4.25 14.26
C GLU A 377 35.63 -2.87 14.21
N ALA A 378 35.75 -2.17 15.34
CA ALA A 378 35.19 -0.86 15.59
C ALA A 378 35.76 0.23 14.68
N ASP A 379 34.90 0.88 13.90
CA ASP A 379 35.18 2.23 13.41
C ASP A 379 34.70 3.26 14.42
N SER A 380 35.71 3.91 15.00
CA SER A 380 35.64 5.14 15.74
C SER A 380 35.51 6.33 14.78
N ASP A 381 34.34 6.96 14.73
CA ASP A 381 34.21 8.40 14.54
C ASP A 381 32.83 8.84 15.06
N GLY A 382 32.81 9.90 15.85
CA GLY A 382 31.63 10.57 16.37
C GLY A 382 30.93 11.39 15.29
N SER A 383 30.54 10.76 14.19
CA SER A 383 29.73 11.37 13.14
C SER A 383 28.52 10.49 12.81
N ILE A 384 27.39 11.17 12.73
CA ILE A 384 26.03 10.66 12.62
C ILE A 384 25.74 10.28 11.17
N GLU A 385 25.33 9.04 10.90
CA GLU A 385 24.42 8.75 9.78
C GLU A 385 23.05 8.35 10.34
N VAL A 386 22.30 9.35 10.80
CA VAL A 386 20.84 9.27 10.74
C VAL A 386 20.48 9.71 9.34
N VAL A 387 20.10 8.76 8.50
CA VAL A 387 19.48 9.07 7.22
C VAL A 387 18.21 9.85 7.53
N LYS A 388 18.22 11.15 7.23
CA LYS A 388 17.00 11.96 7.28
C LYS A 388 15.98 11.24 6.41
N VAL A 389 14.89 10.78 7.04
CA VAL A 389 13.65 10.47 6.33
C VAL A 389 13.06 11.79 5.84
N GLU A 390 13.72 12.41 4.87
CA GLU A 390 13.02 13.25 3.93
C GLU A 390 12.24 12.27 3.05
N LYS A 391 10.93 12.13 3.32
CA LYS A 391 10.01 11.91 2.19
C LYS A 391 10.43 12.96 1.18
N ILE A 392 11.07 12.56 0.08
CA ILE A 392 11.36 13.47 -1.01
C ILE A 392 9.99 13.87 -1.56
N GLN A 393 9.41 14.90 -0.94
CA GLN A 393 8.40 15.75 -1.53
C GLN A 393 9.14 16.47 -2.64
N ARG A 394 9.25 15.83 -3.81
CA ARG A 394 9.77 16.48 -5.00
C ARG A 394 8.88 17.69 -5.25
N LYS A 395 9.39 18.87 -4.87
CA LYS A 395 8.78 20.17 -5.12
C LYS A 395 8.77 20.40 -6.62
N CYS A 396 7.69 20.03 -7.30
CA CYS A 396 7.45 20.57 -8.63
C CYS A 396 6.99 22.03 -8.47
N ARG A 397 7.81 22.96 -8.95
CA ARG A 397 7.66 24.42 -8.80
C ARG A 397 6.28 24.88 -9.29
N LYS A 398 5.52 25.55 -8.41
CA LYS A 398 4.31 26.29 -8.76
C LYS A 398 4.64 27.38 -9.78
N ARG A 399 4.06 27.31 -10.99
CA ARG A 399 3.87 28.49 -11.85
C ARG A 399 2.40 28.90 -11.78
N LYS A 400 2.19 30.18 -11.43
CA LYS A 400 0.91 30.88 -11.34
C LYS A 400 0.14 30.76 -12.65
N GLN A 401 -1.14 30.45 -12.59
CA GLN A 401 -2.11 30.91 -13.59
C GLN A 401 -3.46 31.15 -12.92
N ASP A 402 -4.06 32.24 -13.36
CA ASP A 402 -5.04 33.04 -12.65
C ASP A 402 -6.47 32.51 -12.68
N ASN A 403 -7.21 33.01 -11.69
CA ASN A 403 -8.65 32.96 -11.45
C ASN A 403 -9.55 32.90 -12.69
N VAL A 404 -10.52 31.98 -12.69
CA VAL A 404 -11.89 32.29 -13.16
C VAL A 404 -12.91 31.57 -12.28
N HIS A 405 -13.74 32.38 -11.61
CA HIS A 405 -14.98 32.02 -10.91
C HIS A 405 -16.00 31.41 -11.86
N ILE A 406 -16.61 30.27 -11.53
CA ILE A 406 -18.01 30.00 -11.89
C ILE A 406 -18.72 29.34 -10.71
N THR A 407 -19.79 30.00 -10.30
CA THR A 407 -20.69 29.73 -9.17
C THR A 407 -21.68 28.61 -9.46
N ASN A 408 -22.05 27.90 -8.38
CA ASN A 408 -23.12 26.90 -8.29
C ASN A 408 -24.48 27.41 -8.78
N THR A 409 -25.29 26.53 -9.36
CA THR A 409 -26.70 26.35 -8.96
C THR A 409 -27.17 24.92 -9.22
N HIS A 410 -27.87 24.39 -8.23
CA HIS A 410 -28.56 23.12 -8.19
C HIS A 410 -29.70 23.05 -9.20
N GLU A 411 -29.97 21.86 -9.74
CA GLU A 411 -31.34 21.34 -9.79
C GLU A 411 -31.37 19.83 -10.01
N SER A 412 -32.45 19.24 -9.52
CA SER A 412 -32.62 17.83 -9.20
C SER A 412 -33.48 17.11 -10.26
N VAL A 413 -33.56 15.77 -10.13
CA VAL A 413 -34.73 14.91 -10.43
C VAL A 413 -34.50 13.74 -11.42
N SER A 414 -34.81 12.55 -10.89
CA SER A 414 -35.41 11.36 -11.53
C SER A 414 -34.53 10.33 -12.27
N THR A 415 -34.14 9.32 -11.49
CA THR A 415 -34.24 7.86 -11.76
C THR A 415 -34.75 7.40 -13.13
N LYS A 416 -33.91 6.67 -13.89
CA LYS A 416 -34.26 5.58 -14.83
C LYS A 416 -32.98 4.88 -15.30
N ARG A 417 -32.88 3.56 -15.01
CA ARG A 417 -32.01 2.45 -15.55
C ARG A 417 -30.54 2.80 -15.92
N PRO A 418 -29.53 1.94 -15.63
CA PRO A 418 -28.13 2.26 -15.95
C PRO A 418 -27.97 2.34 -17.48
N HIS A 419 -28.04 3.55 -18.01
CA HIS A 419 -27.67 3.86 -19.38
C HIS A 419 -26.20 3.51 -19.55
N LYS A 420 -25.90 2.75 -20.61
CA LYS A 420 -24.58 2.62 -21.24
C LYS A 420 -23.84 3.95 -21.06
N GLN A 421 -22.69 3.96 -20.38
CA GLN A 421 -21.86 5.18 -20.32
C GLN A 421 -21.70 5.72 -21.75
N PRO A 422 -21.81 7.03 -21.98
CA PRO A 422 -21.58 7.60 -23.29
C PRO A 422 -20.20 7.14 -23.77
N ASP A 423 -20.09 6.66 -25.01
CA ASP A 423 -18.83 6.32 -25.67
C ASP A 423 -17.95 7.59 -25.65
N ILE A 424 -17.11 7.77 -24.62
CA ILE A 424 -16.03 8.77 -24.67
C ILE A 424 -15.13 8.30 -25.81
N PRO A 425 -14.96 9.08 -26.89
CA PRO A 425 -14.19 8.62 -28.04
C PRO A 425 -12.78 8.28 -27.60
N ARG A 426 -12.45 6.99 -27.64
CA ARG A 426 -11.09 6.53 -27.35
C ARG A 426 -10.16 7.11 -28.41
N GLU A 427 -9.02 7.64 -27.98
CA GLU A 427 -8.05 8.17 -28.92
C GLU A 427 -7.49 7.07 -29.83
N CYS A 428 -7.37 5.85 -29.30
CA CYS A 428 -6.83 4.68 -29.98
C CYS A 428 -7.85 3.55 -29.99
N ALA A 429 -8.09 2.98 -31.16
CA ALA A 429 -9.04 1.89 -31.35
C ALA A 429 -8.51 0.50 -30.93
N LEU A 430 -7.23 0.39 -30.56
CA LEU A 430 -6.54 -0.86 -30.23
C LEU A 430 -6.18 -1.00 -28.75
N CYS A 431 -6.24 0.07 -27.96
CA CYS A 431 -5.92 0.04 -26.54
C CYS A 431 -6.82 0.98 -25.73
N PRO A 432 -6.90 0.80 -24.40
CA PRO A 432 -7.73 1.65 -23.55
C PRO A 432 -7.01 2.94 -23.08
N ASN A 433 -5.71 3.09 -23.34
CA ASN A 433 -4.94 4.24 -22.83
C ASN A 433 -5.24 5.51 -23.63
N THR A 434 -5.32 6.63 -22.90
CA THR A 434 -5.45 7.99 -23.42
C THR A 434 -4.21 8.82 -23.07
N LEU A 435 -3.49 9.33 -24.07
CA LEU A 435 -2.18 9.96 -24.04
C LEU A 435 -2.19 11.37 -24.60
N GLN A 436 -3.27 11.80 -25.26
CA GLN A 436 -3.43 13.15 -25.80
C GLN A 436 -3.19 14.28 -24.78
N HIS A 437 -3.33 13.99 -23.47
CA HIS A 437 -3.09 14.94 -22.38
C HIS A 437 -1.73 14.76 -21.67
N THR A 438 -0.88 13.89 -22.21
CA THR A 438 0.47 13.60 -21.68
C THR A 438 1.52 14.20 -22.63
N LYS A 439 2.77 14.35 -22.18
CA LYS A 439 3.87 14.77 -23.06
C LYS A 439 4.11 13.81 -24.24
N TYR A 440 3.68 12.56 -24.09
CA TYR A 440 3.81 11.53 -25.13
C TYR A 440 2.84 11.73 -26.31
N SER A 441 1.90 12.66 -26.25
CA SER A 441 1.03 12.99 -27.39
C SER A 441 1.81 13.39 -28.65
N HIS A 442 3.05 13.86 -28.49
CA HIS A 442 3.97 14.24 -29.55
C HIS A 442 5.10 13.22 -29.78
N SER A 443 5.07 12.07 -29.12
CA SER A 443 6.06 11.01 -29.30
C SER A 443 5.88 10.32 -30.65
N ALA A 444 6.98 10.08 -31.36
CA ALA A 444 6.99 9.29 -32.58
C ALA A 444 6.48 7.85 -32.38
N LEU A 445 6.52 7.32 -31.15
CA LEU A 445 6.04 5.98 -30.81
C LEU A 445 4.52 5.95 -30.61
N PHE A 446 3.94 7.02 -30.08
CA PHE A 446 2.52 7.14 -29.74
C PHE A 446 1.72 8.03 -30.71
N GLU A 447 2.35 8.49 -31.78
CA GLU A 447 1.69 9.22 -32.86
C GLU A 447 0.45 8.45 -33.36
N LEU A 448 -0.65 9.18 -33.57
CA LEU A 448 -1.92 8.58 -33.97
C LEU A 448 -1.99 8.44 -35.49
N LEU A 449 -2.05 7.20 -35.97
CA LEU A 449 -2.33 6.86 -37.36
C LEU A 449 -3.84 6.91 -37.62
N GLN A 450 -4.22 7.46 -38.76
CA GLN A 450 -5.60 7.51 -39.22
C GLN A 450 -5.97 6.21 -39.96
N ALA A 451 -7.05 5.56 -39.54
CA ALA A 451 -7.56 4.36 -40.18
C ALA A 451 -8.45 4.67 -41.39
N ASP A 452 -8.54 3.73 -42.31
CA ASP A 452 -9.49 3.70 -43.44
C ASP A 452 -10.94 3.36 -43.03
N THR A 453 -11.18 3.11 -41.74
CA THR A 453 -12.47 2.71 -41.17
C THR A 453 -13.01 3.79 -40.24
N TYR A 454 -14.33 3.95 -40.24
CA TYR A 454 -15.03 4.95 -39.44
C TYR A 454 -15.67 4.30 -38.20
N GLY A 455 -15.79 5.08 -37.12
CA GLY A 455 -16.44 4.63 -35.89
C GLY A 455 -17.97 4.66 -35.99
N THR A 456 -18.62 4.61 -34.83
CA THR A 456 -20.09 4.82 -34.71
C THR A 456 -20.51 6.24 -35.12
N THR A 457 -19.58 7.19 -35.14
CA THR A 457 -19.74 8.54 -35.68
C THR A 457 -19.14 8.61 -37.09
N PRO A 458 -19.93 8.75 -38.17
CA PRO A 458 -19.44 8.72 -39.56
C PRO A 458 -18.43 9.82 -39.92
N GLU A 459 -18.33 10.86 -39.09
CA GLU A 459 -17.56 12.07 -39.39
C GLU A 459 -16.07 11.99 -39.01
N ARG A 460 -15.64 10.96 -38.27
CA ARG A 460 -14.26 10.84 -37.82
C ARG A 460 -13.70 9.43 -38.08
N PRO A 461 -12.60 9.32 -38.84
CA PRO A 461 -11.90 8.05 -39.01
C PRO A 461 -11.39 7.56 -37.65
N ARG A 462 -11.38 6.25 -37.46
CA ARG A 462 -10.78 5.63 -36.27
C ARG A 462 -9.28 5.96 -36.26
N ARG A 463 -8.69 6.09 -35.08
CA ARG A 463 -7.27 6.35 -34.91
C ARG A 463 -6.64 5.27 -34.06
N VAL A 464 -5.35 5.02 -34.23
CA VAL A 464 -4.59 4.06 -33.44
C VAL A 464 -3.19 4.60 -33.17
N HIS A 465 -2.61 4.30 -32.01
CA HIS A 465 -1.20 4.59 -31.79
C HIS A 465 -0.34 3.80 -32.78
N LYS A 466 0.69 4.44 -33.33
CA LYS A 466 1.68 3.81 -34.21
C LYS A 466 2.21 2.52 -33.61
N ILE A 467 2.63 2.54 -32.35
CA ILE A 467 3.08 1.35 -31.63
C ILE A 467 2.01 0.28 -31.48
N CYS A 468 0.74 0.66 -31.27
CA CYS A 468 -0.34 -0.33 -31.22
C CYS A 468 -0.57 -0.98 -32.59
N ALA A 469 -0.41 -0.23 -33.68
CA ALA A 469 -0.59 -0.76 -35.02
C ALA A 469 0.56 -1.70 -35.42
N SER A 470 1.80 -1.34 -35.08
CA SER A 470 2.99 -2.16 -35.34
C SER A 470 2.98 -3.54 -34.67
N MET A 471 2.12 -3.73 -33.67
CA MET A 471 1.94 -5.00 -32.94
C MET A 471 0.97 -5.98 -33.63
N PHE A 472 0.41 -5.61 -34.79
CA PHE A 472 -0.49 -6.45 -35.60
C PHE A 472 -0.05 -6.50 -37.08
N PRO A 473 1.19 -6.89 -37.39
CA PRO A 473 1.77 -6.81 -38.75
C PRO A 473 1.06 -7.71 -39.76
N HIS A 474 0.38 -8.76 -39.31
CA HIS A 474 -0.38 -9.66 -40.18
C HIS A 474 -1.76 -9.11 -40.58
N GLN A 475 -2.32 -8.16 -39.82
CA GLN A 475 -3.64 -7.58 -40.08
C GLN A 475 -3.55 -6.14 -40.55
N LEU A 476 -2.55 -5.39 -40.08
CA LEU A 476 -2.46 -3.95 -40.31
C LEU A 476 -1.30 -3.61 -41.25
N LYS A 477 -1.60 -2.77 -42.24
CA LYS A 477 -0.59 -2.14 -43.09
C LYS A 477 -0.48 -0.67 -42.72
N CYS A 478 0.67 -0.27 -42.21
CA CYS A 478 0.92 1.12 -41.81
C CYS A 478 1.70 1.86 -42.90
N ASP A 479 1.25 3.04 -43.29
CA ASP A 479 2.03 3.99 -44.06
C ASP A 479 2.40 5.17 -43.16
N PHE A 480 3.63 5.12 -42.64
CA PHE A 480 4.16 6.14 -41.74
C PHE A 480 4.50 7.45 -42.44
N LYS A 481 4.55 7.50 -43.78
CA LYS A 481 4.76 8.76 -44.52
C LYS A 481 3.48 9.58 -44.59
N THR A 482 2.34 8.89 -44.72
CA THR A 482 1.01 9.51 -44.78
C THR A 482 0.28 9.48 -43.44
N ASN A 483 0.89 8.89 -42.39
CA ASN A 483 0.27 8.66 -41.08
C ASN A 483 -1.07 7.91 -41.16
N THR A 484 -1.13 6.89 -42.03
CA THR A 484 -2.32 6.07 -42.24
C THR A 484 -2.12 4.61 -41.85
N VAL A 485 -3.22 3.94 -41.52
CA VAL A 485 -3.27 2.50 -41.27
C VAL A 485 -4.46 1.88 -42.00
N HIS A 486 -4.23 0.72 -42.60
CA HIS A 486 -5.24 -0.06 -43.31
C HIS A 486 -5.46 -1.43 -42.64
N GLY A 487 -6.67 -1.97 -42.76
CA GLY A 487 -7.00 -3.33 -42.28
C GLY A 487 -7.47 -3.39 -40.82
N LEU A 488 -7.91 -2.27 -40.24
CA LEU A 488 -8.36 -2.26 -38.82
C LEU A 488 -9.55 -3.21 -38.54
N ASP A 489 -10.37 -3.48 -39.57
CA ASP A 489 -11.47 -4.43 -39.50
C ASP A 489 -11.03 -5.89 -39.74
N ASP A 490 -9.83 -6.13 -40.28
CA ASP A 490 -9.22 -7.46 -40.46
C ASP A 490 -8.73 -8.06 -39.13
N ILE A 491 -8.65 -7.24 -38.07
CA ILE A 491 -8.41 -7.74 -36.71
C ILE A 491 -9.55 -8.66 -36.29
N THR A 492 -9.18 -9.90 -35.99
CA THR A 492 -10.11 -10.99 -35.73
C THR A 492 -10.98 -10.72 -34.51
N LYS A 493 -12.21 -11.27 -34.52
CA LYS A 493 -13.10 -11.23 -33.34
C LYS A 493 -12.46 -11.88 -32.11
N ASN A 494 -11.60 -12.88 -32.31
CA ASN A 494 -10.88 -13.54 -31.22
C ASN A 494 -9.89 -12.58 -30.56
N GLN A 495 -9.06 -11.87 -31.33
CA GLN A 495 -8.12 -10.87 -30.80
C GLN A 495 -8.83 -9.75 -30.02
N LYS A 496 -10.02 -9.32 -30.49
CA LYS A 496 -10.86 -8.31 -29.81
C LYS A 496 -11.47 -8.82 -28.49
N LYS A 497 -11.75 -10.12 -28.40
CA LYS A 497 -12.33 -10.77 -27.20
C LYS A 497 -11.30 -11.19 -26.16
N LEU A 498 -10.01 -11.25 -26.53
CA LEU A 498 -8.95 -11.58 -25.60
C LEU A 498 -8.92 -10.58 -24.42
N ARG A 499 -8.69 -11.12 -23.23
CA ARG A 499 -8.55 -10.34 -22.00
C ARG A 499 -7.09 -9.94 -21.82
N CYS A 500 -6.81 -8.65 -21.80
CA CYS A 500 -5.45 -8.16 -21.57
C CYS A 500 -4.93 -8.57 -20.18
N GLY A 501 -3.71 -9.07 -20.10
CA GLY A 501 -3.06 -9.50 -18.85
C GLY A 501 -2.75 -8.36 -17.88
N VAL A 502 -2.76 -7.11 -18.37
CA VAL A 502 -2.38 -5.91 -17.61
C VAL A 502 -3.62 -5.14 -17.18
N CYS A 503 -4.36 -4.52 -18.11
CA CYS A 503 -5.56 -3.75 -17.75
C CYS A 503 -6.79 -4.63 -17.43
N ARG A 504 -6.70 -5.96 -17.66
CA ARG A 504 -7.78 -6.95 -17.43
C ARG A 504 -9.08 -6.73 -18.20
N GLN A 505 -9.12 -5.77 -19.13
CA GLN A 505 -10.25 -5.49 -19.99
C GLN A 505 -10.24 -6.40 -21.23
N SER A 506 -11.43 -6.77 -21.69
CA SER A 506 -11.71 -7.38 -22.99
C SER A 506 -12.60 -6.45 -23.81
N GLU A 507 -12.60 -6.56 -25.13
CA GLU A 507 -13.41 -5.72 -26.03
C GLU A 507 -13.10 -4.20 -25.96
N MET A 508 -11.99 -3.84 -25.29
CA MET A 508 -11.47 -2.48 -25.15
C MET A 508 -10.31 -2.20 -26.12
N GLY A 509 -10.37 -2.84 -27.29
CA GLY A 509 -9.32 -2.79 -28.31
C GLY A 509 -9.09 -4.18 -28.87
N ALA A 510 -7.84 -4.47 -29.21
CA ALA A 510 -7.42 -5.81 -29.61
C ALA A 510 -6.15 -6.20 -28.88
N CYS A 511 -6.04 -7.47 -28.49
CA CYS A 511 -4.81 -7.99 -27.91
C CYS A 511 -4.04 -8.84 -28.91
N PHE A 512 -2.72 -8.74 -28.86
CA PHE A 512 -1.81 -9.74 -29.40
C PHE A 512 -1.45 -10.76 -28.29
N GLN A 513 -0.97 -11.94 -28.66
CA GLN A 513 -0.60 -13.01 -27.72
C GLN A 513 0.90 -13.23 -27.72
N CYS A 514 1.41 -13.82 -26.64
CA CYS A 514 2.79 -14.25 -26.60
C CYS A 514 3.05 -15.38 -27.61
N SER A 515 4.10 -15.27 -28.41
CA SER A 515 4.53 -16.23 -29.44
C SER A 515 5.13 -17.52 -28.87
N TYR A 516 5.46 -17.55 -27.57
CA TYR A 516 5.98 -18.76 -26.94
C TYR A 516 4.95 -19.89 -26.94
N LYS A 517 5.36 -21.09 -27.36
CA LYS A 517 4.48 -22.26 -27.47
C LYS A 517 3.71 -22.50 -26.16
N LYS A 518 2.39 -22.64 -26.27
CA LYS A 518 1.43 -22.85 -25.16
C LYS A 518 1.23 -21.64 -24.21
N CYS A 519 1.87 -20.50 -24.44
CA CYS A 519 1.58 -19.29 -23.67
C CYS A 519 0.28 -18.65 -24.15
N THR A 520 -0.63 -18.35 -23.22
CA THR A 520 -1.94 -17.74 -23.54
C THR A 520 -2.05 -16.29 -23.11
N ARG A 521 -0.97 -15.70 -22.56
CA ARG A 521 -0.95 -14.29 -22.13
C ARG A 521 -1.17 -13.37 -23.33
N ALA A 522 -2.04 -12.39 -23.16
CA ALA A 522 -2.45 -11.46 -24.20
C ALA A 522 -2.36 -10.01 -23.71
N PHE A 523 -2.04 -9.07 -24.60
CA PHE A 523 -1.77 -7.68 -24.23
C PHE A 523 -2.32 -6.71 -25.28
N HIS A 524 -2.88 -5.58 -24.85
CA HIS A 524 -2.97 -4.41 -25.73
C HIS A 524 -1.57 -3.85 -25.96
N GLY A 525 -1.30 -3.21 -27.10
CA GLY A 525 -0.01 -2.60 -27.45
C GLY A 525 0.66 -1.85 -26.30
N THR A 526 0.03 -0.76 -25.85
CA THR A 526 0.55 0.08 -24.76
C THR A 526 0.61 -0.64 -23.40
N CYS A 527 -0.27 -1.61 -23.17
CA CYS A 527 -0.25 -2.42 -21.96
C CYS A 527 0.95 -3.38 -21.92
N GLY A 528 1.31 -3.97 -23.07
CA GLY A 528 2.46 -4.85 -23.18
C GLY A 528 3.77 -4.13 -22.88
N LEU A 529 3.90 -2.88 -23.34
CA LEU A 529 5.08 -2.05 -23.07
C LEU A 529 5.36 -1.92 -21.57
N VAL A 530 4.33 -1.62 -20.77
CA VAL A 530 4.48 -1.42 -19.32
C VAL A 530 4.62 -2.72 -18.52
N ASP A 531 4.25 -3.89 -19.07
CA ASP A 531 4.49 -5.21 -18.43
C ASP A 531 5.82 -5.85 -18.86
N GLY A 532 6.62 -5.15 -19.67
CA GLY A 532 7.92 -5.65 -20.12
C GLY A 532 7.81 -6.74 -21.18
N VAL A 533 6.78 -6.68 -22.03
CA VAL A 533 6.69 -7.53 -23.23
C VAL A 533 7.76 -7.09 -24.22
N GLN A 534 8.60 -8.03 -24.62
CA GLN A 534 9.55 -7.85 -25.71
C GLN A 534 8.84 -8.13 -27.02
N TYR A 535 8.92 -7.20 -27.97
CA TYR A 535 8.34 -7.35 -29.30
C TYR A 535 9.44 -7.22 -30.34
N ASP A 536 9.52 -8.19 -31.24
CA ASP A 536 10.39 -8.14 -32.41
C ASP A 536 9.57 -7.61 -33.59
N PHE A 537 9.87 -6.37 -33.98
CA PHE A 537 9.16 -5.70 -35.06
C PHE A 537 9.43 -6.29 -36.45
N ASP A 538 10.54 -7.02 -36.62
CA ASP A 538 10.91 -7.63 -37.90
C ASP A 538 10.18 -8.97 -38.10
N SER A 539 10.14 -9.82 -37.05
CA SER A 539 9.44 -11.11 -37.11
C SER A 539 7.94 -11.02 -36.78
N GLY A 540 7.52 -9.97 -36.07
CA GLY A 540 6.16 -9.84 -35.53
C GLY A 540 5.91 -10.70 -34.29
N GLU A 541 6.96 -11.28 -33.69
CA GLU A 541 6.85 -12.11 -32.50
C GLU A 541 6.84 -11.29 -31.21
N ALA A 542 6.03 -11.72 -30.24
CA ALA A 542 5.91 -11.06 -28.94
C ALA A 542 6.18 -12.02 -27.79
N PHE A 543 7.03 -11.65 -26.85
CA PHE A 543 7.40 -12.48 -25.72
C PHE A 543 7.08 -11.78 -24.40
N CYS A 544 6.18 -12.38 -23.61
CA CYS A 544 5.86 -11.87 -22.28
C CYS A 544 7.07 -11.93 -21.36
N LYS A 545 7.02 -11.26 -20.19
CA LYS A 545 8.11 -11.23 -19.21
C LYS A 545 8.67 -12.59 -18.75
N PHE A 546 7.97 -13.69 -18.97
CA PHE A 546 8.43 -15.06 -18.66
C PHE A 546 9.16 -15.75 -19.83
N HIS A 547 9.01 -15.25 -21.06
CA HIS A 547 9.55 -15.85 -22.27
C HIS A 547 10.38 -14.87 -23.11
N ARG A 548 10.52 -13.61 -22.67
CA ARG A 548 11.43 -12.66 -23.28
C ARG A 548 12.86 -13.18 -23.18
N GLN A 549 13.65 -12.87 -24.18
CA GLN A 549 15.06 -13.18 -24.19
C GLN A 549 15.79 -12.25 -23.22
N GLY A 550 17.08 -12.55 -22.95
CA GLY A 550 17.92 -11.70 -22.10
C GLY A 550 18.00 -10.25 -22.58
N PRO A 551 18.56 -9.35 -21.76
CA PRO A 551 18.65 -7.94 -22.09
C PRO A 551 19.31 -7.73 -23.46
N THR A 552 18.72 -6.86 -24.28
CA THR A 552 19.30 -6.44 -25.55
C THR A 552 20.58 -5.64 -25.28
N SER A 553 21.72 -6.14 -25.73
CA SER A 553 22.97 -5.36 -25.74
C SER A 553 22.87 -4.31 -26.84
N ALA A 554 22.49 -3.09 -26.48
CA ALA A 554 22.41 -1.97 -27.41
C ALA A 554 23.17 -0.77 -26.83
N GLU A 555 23.82 0.00 -27.72
CA GLU A 555 24.28 1.33 -27.36
C GLU A 555 23.06 2.23 -27.10
N PHE A 556 22.98 2.79 -25.89
CA PHE A 556 21.89 3.67 -25.50
C PHE A 556 22.08 5.08 -26.07
N LYS A 557 20.99 5.69 -26.55
CA LYS A 557 20.95 7.07 -27.07
C LYS A 557 19.78 7.80 -26.41
N VAL A 558 19.98 9.08 -26.11
CA VAL A 558 18.90 9.96 -25.66
C VAL A 558 17.77 9.94 -26.69
N GLY A 559 16.53 9.82 -26.20
CA GLY A 559 15.33 9.70 -27.02
C GLY A 559 14.88 8.26 -27.28
N MET A 560 15.71 7.24 -26.99
CA MET A 560 15.30 5.84 -27.08
C MET A 560 14.26 5.49 -26.01
N TYR A 561 13.34 4.60 -26.37
CA TYR A 561 12.39 4.04 -25.42
C TYR A 561 12.98 2.76 -24.82
N VAL A 562 12.85 2.62 -23.50
CA VAL A 562 13.39 1.48 -22.77
C VAL A 562 12.36 0.90 -21.83
N GLN A 563 12.44 -0.42 -21.66
CA GLN A 563 11.85 -1.12 -20.53
C GLN A 563 12.96 -1.38 -19.51
N PHE A 564 12.68 -1.13 -18.24
CA PHE A 564 13.69 -1.24 -17.18
C PHE A 564 13.09 -1.73 -15.86
N LEU A 565 13.94 -2.28 -15.00
CA LEU A 565 13.62 -2.70 -13.65
C LEU A 565 13.86 -1.55 -12.68
N PHE A 566 12.90 -1.29 -11.80
CA PHE A 566 13.03 -0.30 -10.73
C PHE A 566 12.15 -0.74 -9.56
N ASN A 567 12.67 -0.77 -8.33
CA ASN A 567 11.92 -1.20 -7.13
C ASN A 567 11.07 -2.48 -7.32
N HIS A 568 11.68 -3.55 -7.86
CA HIS A 568 11.04 -4.83 -8.17
C HIS A 568 9.88 -4.79 -9.20
N GLY A 569 9.62 -3.63 -9.81
CA GLY A 569 8.66 -3.46 -10.90
C GLY A 569 9.35 -3.35 -12.26
N VAL A 570 8.61 -3.64 -13.32
CA VAL A 570 8.99 -3.30 -14.69
C VAL A 570 8.31 -1.99 -15.07
N TYR A 571 9.08 -1.09 -15.66
CA TYR A 571 8.62 0.21 -16.11
C TYR A 571 9.01 0.42 -17.57
N PHE A 572 8.39 1.42 -18.18
CA PHE A 572 8.66 1.84 -19.54
C PHE A 572 8.86 3.36 -19.54
N GLY A 573 9.80 3.86 -20.32
CA GLY A 573 10.07 5.30 -20.39
C GLY A 573 11.03 5.67 -21.51
N GLN A 574 11.33 6.95 -21.62
CA GLN A 574 12.25 7.50 -22.61
C GLN A 574 13.55 7.91 -21.93
N LEU A 575 14.69 7.52 -22.49
CA LEU A 575 16.00 7.99 -22.03
C LEU A 575 16.10 9.50 -22.31
N VAL A 576 16.34 10.29 -21.26
CA VAL A 576 16.48 11.75 -21.36
C VAL A 576 17.92 12.22 -21.11
N ASN A 577 18.71 11.43 -20.38
CA ASN A 577 20.12 11.70 -20.12
C ASN A 577 20.90 10.38 -20.00
N LEU A 578 22.19 10.40 -20.36
CA LEU A 578 23.10 9.26 -20.26
C LEU A 578 24.31 9.68 -19.42
N GLY A 579 24.53 9.00 -18.30
CA GLY A 579 25.71 9.17 -17.44
C GLY A 579 26.69 8.00 -17.58
N ASP A 580 27.78 8.05 -16.81
CA ASP A 580 28.75 6.94 -16.71
C ASP A 580 28.18 5.84 -15.81
N GLY A 581 27.50 4.86 -16.41
CA GLY A 581 26.95 3.69 -15.72
C GLY A 581 25.46 3.81 -15.37
N ASP A 582 24.92 5.04 -15.34
CA ASP A 582 23.53 5.35 -15.05
C ASP A 582 22.85 6.09 -16.21
N VAL A 583 21.52 6.04 -16.26
CA VAL A 583 20.70 6.80 -17.21
C VAL A 583 19.54 7.47 -16.51
N GLU A 584 19.10 8.61 -17.04
CA GLU A 584 17.85 9.22 -16.63
C GLU A 584 16.73 8.81 -17.57
N VAL A 585 15.62 8.35 -17.00
CA VAL A 585 14.44 7.89 -17.74
C VAL A 585 13.21 8.68 -17.33
N GLU A 586 12.54 9.29 -18.31
CA GLU A 586 11.20 9.87 -18.14
C GLU A 586 10.16 8.75 -18.21
N VAL A 587 9.45 8.50 -17.11
CA VAL A 587 8.61 7.30 -16.94
C VAL A 587 7.21 7.47 -17.53
N TYR A 588 6.71 6.44 -18.23
CA TYR A 588 5.36 6.35 -18.78
C TYR A 588 4.38 5.70 -17.79
N PRO A 589 3.08 6.07 -17.74
CA PRO A 589 2.39 7.09 -18.55
C PRO A 589 2.42 8.50 -17.93
N SER A 590 2.92 8.64 -16.71
CA SER A 590 2.75 9.84 -15.89
C SER A 590 3.58 11.04 -16.37
N ALA A 591 4.70 10.84 -17.08
CA ALA A 591 5.58 11.89 -17.65
C ALA A 591 5.99 13.03 -16.69
N GLN A 592 5.83 12.83 -15.38
CA GLN A 592 6.11 13.84 -14.34
C GLN A 592 7.38 13.51 -13.57
N ASP A 593 7.84 12.27 -13.63
CA ASP A 593 9.03 11.79 -12.93
C ASP A 593 10.11 11.39 -13.94
N VAL A 594 11.26 12.01 -13.79
CA VAL A 594 12.53 11.53 -14.31
C VAL A 594 13.20 10.78 -13.16
N ILE A 595 13.62 9.55 -13.41
CA ILE A 595 14.33 8.71 -12.44
C ILE A 595 15.69 8.33 -13.01
N GLU A 596 16.67 8.26 -12.12
CA GLU A 596 18.01 7.79 -12.43
C GLU A 596 18.06 6.29 -12.10
N ILE A 597 18.54 5.49 -13.05
CA ILE A 597 18.67 4.04 -12.91
C ILE A 597 20.03 3.58 -13.46
N PRO A 598 20.61 2.51 -12.89
CA PRO A 598 21.75 1.85 -13.51
C PRO A 598 21.40 1.35 -14.91
N THR A 599 22.34 1.48 -15.84
CA THR A 599 22.25 0.91 -17.21
C THR A 599 21.92 -0.58 -17.17
N THR A 600 22.42 -1.31 -16.17
CA THR A 600 22.15 -2.73 -15.91
C THR A 600 20.68 -3.04 -15.60
N SER A 601 19.89 -2.03 -15.24
CA SER A 601 18.46 -2.17 -14.98
C SER A 601 17.63 -2.18 -16.27
N ILE A 602 18.19 -1.75 -17.41
CA ILE A 602 17.50 -1.78 -18.69
C ILE A 602 17.40 -3.23 -19.18
N ILE A 603 16.18 -3.69 -19.41
CA ILE A 603 15.88 -5.06 -19.83
C ILE A 603 15.56 -5.18 -21.31
N ASN A 604 15.13 -4.09 -21.97
CA ASN A 604 14.83 -4.09 -23.39
C ASN A 604 14.82 -2.66 -23.94
N VAL A 605 15.24 -2.52 -25.19
CA VAL A 605 15.08 -1.30 -25.99
C VAL A 605 13.86 -1.48 -26.91
N VAL A 606 13.02 -0.45 -27.03
CA VAL A 606 11.77 -0.49 -27.81
C VAL A 606 11.88 0.38 -29.07
#